data_AF-A0A7S1WLL0-F1
#
_entry.id   AF-A0A7S1WLL0-F1
#
_cell.length_a   1.000
_cell.length_b   1.000
_cell.length_c   1.000
_cell.angle_alpha   90.00
_cell.angle_beta   90.00
_cell.angle_gamma   90.00
#
_symmetry.space_group_name_H-M   'P 1'
#
loop_
_entity.id
_entity.type
_entity.pdbx_description
1 polymer ?
#
loop_
_entity_poly.entity_id
_entity_poly.type
_entity_poly.pdbx_seq_one_letter_code
_entity_poly.pdbx_strand_id
1 'polypeptide(L)'
;VFEELFSPFIEVYNEQVFLRKMAACACWLGAFYFSIDFYFYCDRVGEAMSQPSIMFKSRLSNGQEVIVDDYREAYWWLRDHTPEDSRVMAWWDYGYQINGVGNRTTIADGNTWNHEHIATLGRCLTSPERKAHNLVRHLADYVLVWTGGGGDDLAKSPHMARIANSVYADFCPGDPACGNFGVDQEGNPTEMMAESLLWKLHSHKMRDGVAVDPELFEEVYTSKYKLVRIYKVLNISEESKAWAANPTNWKCDAPGSWYCEGVYPPEFSKLIDKRKAFKQLEDFNSRHADDQESEEYQKEYHARLAGRYGDPK
;
A
#
# COMPACT_ATOMS: atom_id res chain seq x y z
N VAL A 1 6.05 61.06 -15.17
CA VAL A 1 5.24 60.13 -14.34
C VAL A 1 6.08 59.28 -13.39
N PHE A 2 6.85 58.27 -13.82
CA PHE A 2 7.64 57.45 -12.88
C PHE A 2 8.79 58.24 -12.25
N GLU A 3 9.58 58.98 -13.03
CA GLU A 3 10.64 59.84 -12.50
C GLU A 3 10.08 60.94 -11.57
N GLU A 4 9.07 61.70 -12.00
CA GLU A 4 8.46 62.74 -11.14
C GLU A 4 7.88 62.22 -9.82
N LEU A 5 7.36 60.98 -9.80
CA LEU A 5 6.80 60.38 -8.59
C LEU A 5 7.89 59.95 -7.59
N PHE A 6 9.06 59.52 -8.09
CA PHE A 6 10.15 59.01 -7.26
C PHE A 6 11.29 60.01 -7.03
N SER A 7 11.39 61.11 -7.79
CA SER A 7 12.41 62.15 -7.63
C SER A 7 12.56 62.65 -6.18
N PRO A 8 11.48 62.94 -5.42
CA PRO A 8 11.61 63.38 -4.03
C PRO A 8 12.20 62.30 -3.13
N PHE A 9 11.87 61.03 -3.38
CA PHE A 9 12.44 59.89 -2.66
C PHE A 9 13.91 59.69 -3.02
N ILE A 10 14.29 59.90 -4.28
CA ILE A 10 15.66 59.77 -4.77
C ILE A 10 16.55 60.87 -4.18
N GLU A 11 16.06 62.11 -4.07
CA GLU A 11 16.80 63.21 -3.43
C GLU A 11 17.04 62.92 -1.95
N VAL A 12 16.00 62.56 -1.19
CA VAL A 12 16.13 62.18 0.23
C VAL A 12 17.05 60.96 0.42
N TYR A 13 16.96 59.98 -0.48
CA TYR A 13 17.83 58.82 -0.52
C TYR A 13 19.29 59.22 -0.80
N ASN A 14 19.56 60.20 -1.65
CA ASN A 14 20.93 60.63 -1.95
C ASN A 14 21.53 61.54 -0.86
N GLU A 15 20.72 62.32 -0.14
CA GLU A 15 21.19 63.15 0.98
C GLU A 15 21.53 62.33 2.23
N GLN A 16 20.74 61.31 2.56
CA GLN A 16 20.89 60.55 3.81
C GLN A 16 21.84 59.34 3.70
N VAL A 17 23.05 59.59 3.20
CA VAL A 17 24.08 58.54 2.97
C VAL A 17 24.38 57.72 4.22
N PHE A 18 24.43 58.35 5.40
CA PHE A 18 24.69 57.64 6.67
C PHE A 18 23.55 56.68 7.03
N LEU A 19 22.29 57.14 6.94
CA LEU A 19 21.12 56.31 7.25
C LEU A 19 21.03 55.10 6.29
N ARG A 20 21.34 55.30 5.00
CA ARG A 20 21.41 54.22 4.02
C ARG A 20 22.45 53.16 4.35
N LYS A 21 23.65 53.58 4.75
CA LYS A 21 24.70 52.65 5.17
C LYS A 21 24.25 51.85 6.39
N MET A 22 23.62 52.50 7.38
CA MET A 22 23.07 51.82 8.55
C MET A 22 21.96 50.83 8.20
N ALA A 23 21.02 51.22 7.34
CA ALA A 23 19.95 50.34 6.87
C ALA A 23 20.50 49.14 6.08
N ALA A 24 21.47 49.36 5.19
CA ALA A 24 22.14 48.29 4.47
C ALA A 24 22.87 47.33 5.42
N CYS A 25 23.59 47.84 6.42
CA CYS A 25 24.22 47.02 7.45
C CYS A 25 23.18 46.21 8.25
N ALA A 26 22.05 46.81 8.63
CA ALA A 26 20.97 46.12 9.32
C ALA A 26 20.32 45.02 8.45
N CYS A 27 20.09 45.29 7.17
CA CYS A 27 19.63 44.29 6.20
C CYS A 27 20.63 43.14 6.06
N TRP A 28 21.93 43.42 5.97
CA TRP A 28 22.97 42.40 5.89
C TRP A 28 23.06 41.56 7.17
N LEU A 29 22.99 42.19 8.35
CA LEU A 29 22.97 41.48 9.63
C LEU A 29 21.71 40.61 9.78
N GLY A 30 20.55 41.13 9.37
CA GLY A 30 19.30 40.37 9.36
C GLY A 30 19.36 39.19 8.39
N ALA A 31 19.82 39.41 7.16
CA ALA A 31 20.02 38.35 6.18
C ALA A 31 21.01 37.29 6.67
N PHE A 32 22.11 37.69 7.31
CA PHE A 32 23.08 36.77 7.90
C PHE A 32 22.46 35.94 9.03
N TYR A 33 21.71 36.57 9.94
CA TYR A 33 21.00 35.88 11.02
C TYR A 33 20.00 34.86 10.48
N PHE A 34 19.13 35.25 9.53
CA PHE A 34 18.18 34.33 8.91
C PHE A 34 18.86 33.24 8.09
N SER A 35 20.00 33.52 7.47
CA SER A 35 20.78 32.51 6.73
C SER A 35 21.34 31.45 7.67
N ILE A 36 21.82 31.84 8.87
CA ILE A 36 22.28 30.90 9.89
C ILE A 36 21.11 30.06 10.41
N ASP A 37 19.98 30.68 10.74
CA ASP A 37 18.79 29.97 11.21
C ASP A 37 18.27 28.98 10.15
N PHE A 38 18.21 29.41 8.89
CA PHE A 38 17.83 28.57 7.76
C PHE A 38 18.80 27.40 7.56
N TYR A 39 20.12 27.63 7.70
CA TYR A 39 21.12 26.56 7.64
C TYR A 39 20.86 25.47 8.70
N PHE A 40 20.65 25.86 9.96
CA PHE A 40 20.34 24.89 11.03
C PHE A 40 18.95 24.26 10.89
N TYR A 41 17.99 24.96 10.28
CA TYR A 41 16.72 24.37 9.91
C TYR A 41 16.89 23.29 8.84
N CYS A 42 17.63 23.57 7.77
CA CYS A 42 17.93 22.60 6.71
C CYS A 42 18.65 21.38 7.25
N ASP A 43 19.61 21.55 8.17
CA ASP A 43 20.34 20.45 8.80
C ASP A 43 19.39 19.52 9.59
N ARG A 44 18.52 20.09 10.43
CA ARG A 44 17.49 19.32 11.17
C ARG A 44 16.51 18.60 10.26
N VAL A 45 16.07 19.25 9.17
CA VAL A 45 15.19 18.63 8.18
C VAL A 45 15.93 17.52 7.43
N GLY A 46 17.21 17.73 7.11
CA GLY A 46 18.06 16.75 6.45
C GLY A 46 18.15 15.44 7.24
N GLU A 47 18.34 15.53 8.56
CA GLU A 47 18.33 14.35 9.43
C GLU A 47 17.00 13.58 9.34
N ALA A 48 15.86 14.28 9.40
CA ALA A 48 14.53 13.67 9.29
C ALA A 48 14.25 13.03 7.92
N MET A 49 14.78 13.60 6.84
CA MET A 49 14.60 13.08 5.47
C MET A 49 15.58 11.94 5.11
N SER A 50 16.63 11.74 5.90
CA SER A 50 17.72 10.80 5.61
C SER A 50 17.51 9.38 6.16
N GLN A 51 16.29 9.04 6.57
CA GLN A 51 15.98 7.73 7.14
C GLN A 51 15.59 6.72 6.05
N PRO A 52 16.28 5.56 5.94
CA PRO A 52 15.89 4.53 4.98
C PRO A 52 14.59 3.84 5.41
N SER A 53 13.76 3.43 4.45
CA SER A 53 12.46 2.81 4.74
C SER A 53 12.51 1.28 4.96
N ILE A 54 13.56 0.61 4.48
CA ILE A 54 13.74 -0.86 4.64
C ILE A 54 14.53 -1.19 5.92
N MET A 55 15.51 -0.36 6.26
CA MET A 55 16.31 -0.46 7.48
C MET A 55 16.29 0.88 8.19
N PHE A 56 15.84 0.91 9.43
CA PHE A 56 15.73 2.17 10.18
C PHE A 56 16.21 2.01 11.60
N LYS A 57 16.64 3.13 12.18
CA LYS A 57 16.97 3.21 13.60
C LYS A 57 15.68 3.26 14.40
N SER A 58 15.58 2.43 15.43
CA SER A 58 14.50 2.48 16.40
C SER A 58 15.07 2.37 17.81
N ARG A 59 14.25 2.70 18.79
CA ARG A 59 14.61 2.64 20.20
C ARG A 59 13.72 1.64 20.91
N LEU A 60 14.33 0.64 21.53
CA LEU A 60 13.61 -0.35 22.32
C LEU A 60 13.04 0.28 23.61
N SER A 61 12.12 -0.42 24.26
CA SER A 61 11.50 0.03 25.53
C SER A 61 12.52 0.26 26.65
N ASN A 62 13.66 -0.43 26.62
CA ASN A 62 14.77 -0.24 27.55
C ASN A 62 15.68 0.98 27.21
N GLY A 63 15.35 1.73 26.15
CA GLY A 63 16.09 2.90 25.71
C GLY A 63 17.31 2.60 24.83
N GLN A 64 17.59 1.34 24.50
CA GLN A 64 18.67 0.96 23.59
C GLN A 64 18.30 1.30 22.14
N GLU A 65 19.24 1.94 21.43
CA GLU A 65 19.13 2.14 19.98
C GLU A 65 19.49 0.86 19.24
N VAL A 66 18.66 0.47 18.28
CA VAL A 66 18.85 -0.69 17.42
C VAL A 66 18.57 -0.30 15.97
N ILE A 67 19.27 -0.96 15.05
CA ILE A 67 18.89 -0.94 13.64
C ILE A 67 17.91 -2.09 13.44
N VAL A 68 16.69 -1.73 13.02
CA VAL A 68 15.64 -2.66 12.65
C VAL A 68 15.81 -3.00 11.17
N ASP A 69 15.85 -4.29 10.88
CA ASP A 69 16.28 -4.84 9.58
C ASP A 69 15.38 -6.01 9.12
N ASP A 70 14.25 -6.20 9.79
CA ASP A 70 13.32 -7.31 9.61
C ASP A 70 12.80 -7.45 8.18
N TYR A 71 12.58 -6.32 7.51
CA TYR A 71 12.08 -6.29 6.13
C TYR A 71 13.09 -6.90 5.16
N ARG A 72 14.35 -6.44 5.21
CA ARG A 72 15.43 -6.98 4.36
C ARG A 72 15.71 -8.44 4.69
N GLU A 73 15.79 -8.80 5.98
CA GLU A 73 16.01 -10.18 6.41
C GLU A 73 14.91 -11.11 5.90
N ALA A 74 13.64 -10.69 5.95
CA ALA A 74 12.52 -11.44 5.40
C ALA A 74 12.62 -11.63 3.87
N TYR A 75 13.01 -10.58 3.14
CA TYR A 75 13.21 -10.68 1.69
C TYR A 75 14.40 -11.58 1.33
N TRP A 76 15.50 -11.52 2.07
CA TRP A 76 16.61 -12.46 1.89
C TRP A 76 16.22 -13.89 2.24
N TRP A 77 15.39 -14.08 3.26
CA TRP A 77 14.85 -15.39 3.57
C TRP A 77 14.06 -15.96 2.39
N LEU A 78 13.17 -15.16 1.77
CA LEU A 78 12.48 -15.56 0.53
C LEU A 78 13.47 -15.98 -0.56
N ARG A 79 14.51 -15.16 -0.80
CA ARG A 79 15.53 -15.41 -1.82
C ARG A 79 16.29 -16.72 -1.60
N ASP A 80 16.64 -17.01 -0.36
CA ASP A 80 17.60 -18.07 -0.04
C ASP A 80 16.93 -19.39 0.37
N HIS A 81 15.64 -19.37 0.75
CA HIS A 81 14.94 -20.54 1.33
C HIS A 81 13.67 -20.96 0.58
N THR A 82 13.34 -20.34 -0.56
CA THR A 82 12.21 -20.76 -1.40
C THR A 82 12.68 -21.15 -2.80
N PRO A 83 11.94 -21.98 -3.55
CA PRO A 83 12.23 -22.21 -4.98
C PRO A 83 12.25 -20.92 -5.80
N GLU A 84 13.10 -20.82 -6.83
CA GLU A 84 13.23 -19.61 -7.67
C GLU A 84 11.93 -19.24 -8.41
N ASP A 85 11.12 -20.23 -8.76
CA ASP A 85 9.82 -20.08 -9.41
C ASP A 85 8.66 -19.77 -8.45
N SER A 86 8.96 -19.54 -7.16
CA SER A 86 7.93 -19.26 -6.16
C SER A 86 7.24 -17.92 -6.41
N ARG A 87 5.91 -17.94 -6.32
CA ARG A 87 5.06 -16.74 -6.43
C ARG A 87 4.65 -16.27 -5.04
N VAL A 88 4.90 -15.01 -4.73
CA VAL A 88 4.66 -14.41 -3.41
C VAL A 88 3.50 -13.43 -3.50
N MET A 89 2.44 -13.70 -2.75
CA MET A 89 1.34 -12.77 -2.55
C MET A 89 1.64 -11.85 -1.36
N ALA A 90 1.56 -10.55 -1.60
CA ALA A 90 1.64 -9.51 -0.57
C ALA A 90 0.81 -8.31 -1.03
N TRP A 91 0.54 -7.35 -0.15
CA TRP A 91 -0.06 -6.09 -0.59
C TRP A 91 0.85 -5.39 -1.62
N TRP A 92 0.23 -4.65 -2.56
CA TRP A 92 0.90 -4.16 -3.76
C TRP A 92 2.06 -3.20 -3.46
N ASP A 93 2.01 -2.48 -2.33
CA ASP A 93 3.06 -1.56 -1.85
C ASP A 93 4.46 -2.20 -1.84
N TYR A 94 4.55 -3.52 -1.64
CA TYR A 94 5.81 -4.23 -1.41
C TYR A 94 6.32 -4.99 -2.63
N GLY A 95 5.58 -5.01 -3.74
CA GLY A 95 5.91 -5.87 -4.90
C GLY A 95 7.30 -5.62 -5.49
N TYR A 96 7.70 -4.35 -5.62
CA TYR A 96 9.04 -4.00 -6.08
C TYR A 96 10.14 -4.45 -5.11
N GLN A 97 9.88 -4.43 -3.81
CA GLN A 97 10.86 -4.86 -2.80
C GLN A 97 11.02 -6.39 -2.82
N ILE A 98 9.91 -7.12 -2.94
CA ILE A 98 9.92 -8.59 -3.06
C ILE A 98 10.66 -9.01 -4.33
N ASN A 99 10.38 -8.38 -5.47
CA ASN A 99 11.06 -8.69 -6.73
C ASN A 99 12.54 -8.27 -6.69
N GLY A 100 12.83 -7.01 -6.33
CA GLY A 100 14.19 -6.47 -6.38
C GLY A 100 15.15 -7.04 -5.33
N VAL A 101 14.70 -7.22 -4.09
CA VAL A 101 15.56 -7.70 -2.98
C VAL A 101 15.38 -9.20 -2.75
N GLY A 102 14.13 -9.67 -2.78
CA GLY A 102 13.80 -11.08 -2.57
C GLY A 102 14.01 -11.95 -3.81
N ASN A 103 14.17 -11.36 -5.00
CA ASN A 103 14.33 -12.06 -6.28
C ASN A 103 13.27 -13.16 -6.48
N ARG A 104 12.00 -12.82 -6.22
CA ARG A 104 10.84 -13.71 -6.40
C ARG A 104 9.72 -13.03 -7.16
N THR A 105 8.94 -13.83 -7.87
CA THR A 105 7.74 -13.37 -8.57
C THR A 105 6.74 -12.84 -7.56
N THR A 106 6.34 -11.57 -7.71
CA THR A 106 5.25 -10.96 -6.93
C THR A 106 3.94 -11.04 -7.71
N ILE A 107 2.81 -11.17 -7.01
CA ILE A 107 1.49 -11.17 -7.64
C ILE A 107 1.09 -9.76 -8.08
N ALA A 108 1.32 -8.75 -7.24
CA ALA A 108 1.05 -7.35 -7.55
C ALA A 108 2.24 -6.45 -7.20
N ASP A 109 2.26 -5.24 -7.77
CA ASP A 109 3.30 -4.24 -7.53
C ASP A 109 2.76 -2.81 -7.45
N GLY A 110 3.66 -1.87 -7.14
CA GLY A 110 3.35 -0.45 -7.01
C GLY A 110 3.12 0.29 -8.32
N ASN A 111 3.14 -0.38 -9.49
CA ASN A 111 2.73 0.27 -10.73
C ASN A 111 1.20 0.41 -10.81
N THR A 112 0.47 -0.54 -10.20
CA THR A 112 -1.00 -0.48 -10.02
C THR A 112 -1.83 -0.32 -11.30
N TRP A 113 -1.29 -0.70 -12.47
CA TRP A 113 -1.92 -0.52 -13.77
C TRP A 113 -3.20 -1.36 -13.99
N ASN A 114 -3.37 -2.45 -13.24
CA ASN A 114 -4.55 -3.31 -13.29
C ASN A 114 -5.29 -3.31 -11.94
N HIS A 115 -6.25 -2.40 -11.78
CA HIS A 115 -7.02 -2.27 -10.54
C HIS A 115 -7.85 -3.51 -10.21
N GLU A 116 -8.39 -4.20 -11.22
CA GLU A 116 -9.15 -5.44 -11.01
C GLU A 116 -8.28 -6.54 -10.41
N HIS A 117 -7.01 -6.61 -10.82
CA HIS A 117 -6.04 -7.53 -10.24
C HIS A 117 -5.74 -7.19 -8.77
N ILE A 118 -5.56 -5.91 -8.45
CA ILE A 118 -5.37 -5.45 -7.07
C ILE A 118 -6.61 -5.74 -6.21
N ALA A 119 -7.82 -5.56 -6.76
CA ALA A 119 -9.06 -5.90 -6.09
C ALA A 119 -9.23 -7.41 -5.87
N THR A 120 -8.75 -8.23 -6.81
CA THR A 120 -8.69 -9.69 -6.64
C THR A 120 -7.75 -10.06 -5.49
N LEU A 121 -6.60 -9.40 -5.39
CA LEU A 121 -5.64 -9.59 -4.30
C LEU A 121 -6.23 -9.12 -2.95
N GLY A 122 -6.87 -7.95 -2.92
CA GLY A 122 -7.62 -7.47 -1.76
C GLY A 122 -8.67 -8.48 -1.33
N ARG A 123 -9.47 -9.00 -2.27
CA ARG A 123 -10.49 -10.02 -2.00
C ARG A 123 -9.89 -11.31 -1.43
N CYS A 124 -8.70 -11.72 -1.86
CA CYS A 124 -7.99 -12.86 -1.28
C CYS A 124 -7.61 -12.59 0.19
N LEU A 125 -7.03 -11.43 0.50
CA LEU A 125 -6.59 -11.10 1.85
C LEU A 125 -7.76 -10.85 2.83
N THR A 126 -8.86 -10.28 2.35
CA THR A 126 -9.97 -9.84 3.23
C THR A 126 -11.12 -10.83 3.32
N SER A 127 -11.15 -11.88 2.48
CA SER A 127 -12.17 -12.95 2.58
C SER A 127 -11.91 -13.88 3.77
N PRO A 128 -12.94 -14.58 4.28
CA PRO A 128 -12.77 -15.61 5.29
C PRO A 128 -11.71 -16.64 4.90
N GLU A 129 -10.86 -17.04 5.84
CA GLU A 129 -9.66 -17.87 5.63
C GLU A 129 -9.84 -19.01 4.62
N ARG A 130 -10.88 -19.84 4.77
CA ARG A 130 -11.14 -20.97 3.86
C ARG A 130 -11.53 -20.52 2.44
N LYS A 131 -12.32 -19.45 2.31
CA LYS A 131 -12.68 -18.87 1.00
C LYS A 131 -11.46 -18.23 0.35
N ALA A 132 -10.62 -17.56 1.14
CA ALA A 132 -9.37 -16.98 0.69
C ALA A 132 -8.41 -18.06 0.20
N HIS A 133 -8.21 -19.14 0.95
CA HIS A 133 -7.34 -20.26 0.55
C HIS A 133 -7.73 -20.85 -0.81
N ASN A 134 -9.03 -21.06 -1.06
CA ASN A 134 -9.55 -21.54 -2.34
C ASN A 134 -9.17 -20.65 -3.53
N LEU A 135 -8.85 -19.37 -3.29
CA LEU A 135 -8.35 -18.44 -4.31
C LEU A 135 -6.82 -18.45 -4.33
N VAL A 136 -6.21 -18.22 -3.17
CA VAL A 136 -4.75 -18.05 -3.01
C VAL A 136 -3.98 -19.26 -3.55
N ARG A 137 -4.48 -20.49 -3.36
CA ARG A 137 -3.81 -21.73 -3.81
C ARG A 137 -3.58 -21.82 -5.32
N HIS A 138 -4.27 -21.03 -6.14
CA HIS A 138 -4.04 -20.98 -7.58
C HIS A 138 -3.08 -19.86 -7.98
N LEU A 139 -2.95 -18.81 -7.14
CA LEU A 139 -2.16 -17.61 -7.43
C LEU A 139 -0.75 -17.67 -6.86
N ALA A 140 -0.58 -18.13 -5.62
CA ALA A 140 0.66 -17.94 -4.88
C ALA A 140 1.10 -19.19 -4.12
N ASP A 141 2.42 -19.31 -3.95
CA ASP A 141 3.09 -20.35 -3.17
C ASP A 141 3.33 -19.87 -1.73
N TYR A 142 3.52 -18.56 -1.54
CA TYR A 142 3.74 -17.92 -0.25
C TYR A 142 2.88 -16.66 -0.10
N VAL A 143 2.51 -16.35 1.15
CA VAL A 143 1.88 -15.07 1.54
C VAL A 143 2.80 -14.35 2.52
N LEU A 144 3.13 -13.10 2.23
CA LEU A 144 3.93 -12.22 3.09
C LEU A 144 3.03 -11.13 3.67
N VAL A 145 3.08 -10.96 4.99
CA VAL A 145 2.27 -9.98 5.72
C VAL A 145 3.18 -9.14 6.63
N TRP A 146 2.98 -7.83 6.62
CA TRP A 146 3.60 -6.91 7.57
C TRP A 146 2.78 -6.86 8.86
N THR A 147 3.41 -7.02 10.02
CA THR A 147 2.76 -7.17 11.34
C THR A 147 3.34 -6.25 12.44
N GLY A 148 3.98 -5.15 12.03
CA GLY A 148 4.80 -4.30 12.90
C GLY A 148 4.10 -3.20 13.68
N GLY A 149 2.80 -2.98 13.51
CA GLY A 149 2.07 -1.84 14.05
C GLY A 149 2.37 -0.51 13.34
N GLY A 150 1.55 0.52 13.61
CA GLY A 150 1.80 1.92 13.19
C GLY A 150 1.68 2.24 11.69
N GLY A 151 1.50 1.23 10.84
CA GLY A 151 1.36 1.36 9.39
C GLY A 151 1.46 0.00 8.67
N ASP A 152 1.19 -1.09 9.38
CA ASP A 152 1.26 -2.45 8.88
C ASP A 152 0.04 -2.81 8.03
N ASP A 153 -0.12 -4.08 7.69
CA ASP A 153 -1.22 -4.49 6.82
C ASP A 153 -2.59 -4.42 7.51
N LEU A 154 -2.67 -4.44 8.85
CA LEU A 154 -3.93 -4.18 9.55
C LEU A 154 -4.35 -2.72 9.40
N ALA A 155 -3.42 -1.77 9.51
CA ALA A 155 -3.74 -0.35 9.32
C ALA A 155 -4.25 -0.06 7.90
N LYS A 156 -3.78 -0.83 6.91
CA LYS A 156 -4.21 -0.74 5.51
C LYS A 156 -5.45 -1.56 5.19
N SER A 157 -5.89 -2.44 6.09
CA SER A 157 -6.92 -3.45 5.81
C SER A 157 -8.27 -2.88 5.37
N PRO A 158 -8.78 -1.74 5.92
CA PRO A 158 -10.02 -1.15 5.43
C PRO A 158 -9.90 -0.67 3.98
N HIS A 159 -8.72 -0.21 3.57
CA HIS A 159 -8.45 0.17 2.18
C HIS A 159 -8.43 -1.06 1.26
N MET A 160 -7.81 -2.17 1.69
CA MET A 160 -7.85 -3.44 0.94
C MET A 160 -9.29 -3.91 0.71
N ALA A 161 -10.13 -3.86 1.75
CA ALA A 161 -11.54 -4.24 1.68
C ALA A 161 -12.35 -3.35 0.74
N ARG A 162 -12.12 -2.03 0.76
CA ARG A 162 -12.79 -1.09 -0.15
C ARG A 162 -12.41 -1.31 -1.61
N ILE A 163 -11.13 -1.56 -1.91
CA ILE A 163 -10.69 -1.88 -3.27
C ILE A 163 -11.32 -3.20 -3.74
N ALA A 164 -11.37 -4.22 -2.87
CA ALA A 164 -12.05 -5.47 -3.19
C ALA A 164 -13.55 -5.23 -3.48
N ASN A 165 -14.22 -4.41 -2.65
CA ASN A 165 -15.64 -4.11 -2.78
C ASN A 165 -15.98 -3.25 -4.02
N SER A 166 -15.05 -2.43 -4.51
CA SER A 166 -15.27 -1.61 -5.71
C SER A 166 -15.41 -2.45 -6.98
N VAL A 167 -14.82 -3.66 -6.99
CA VAL A 167 -14.88 -4.60 -8.12
C VAL A 167 -15.86 -5.75 -7.86
N TYR A 168 -15.95 -6.19 -6.60
CA TYR A 168 -16.81 -7.31 -6.18
C TYR A 168 -17.88 -6.83 -5.21
N ALA A 169 -19.01 -6.35 -5.74
CA ALA A 169 -20.12 -5.81 -4.95
C ALA A 169 -20.77 -6.83 -3.97
N ASP A 170 -20.53 -8.14 -4.18
CA ASP A 170 -20.96 -9.20 -3.26
C ASP A 170 -20.09 -9.29 -1.99
N PHE A 171 -19.03 -8.47 -1.87
CA PHE A 171 -18.13 -8.49 -0.73
C PHE A 171 -18.76 -7.87 0.53
N CYS A 172 -19.22 -6.63 0.42
CA CYS A 172 -19.89 -5.88 1.48
C CYS A 172 -21.27 -5.44 0.94
N PRO A 173 -22.26 -6.35 0.91
CA PRO A 173 -23.55 -6.09 0.25
C PRO A 173 -24.26 -4.89 0.86
N GLY A 174 -24.61 -3.91 0.03
CA GLY A 174 -25.27 -2.68 0.48
C GLY A 174 -24.39 -1.73 1.30
N ASP A 175 -23.07 -1.96 1.32
CA ASP A 175 -22.10 -1.07 1.96
C ASP A 175 -20.91 -0.77 1.04
N PRO A 176 -21.00 0.27 0.20
CA PRO A 176 -19.89 0.70 -0.65
C PRO A 176 -18.58 0.98 0.10
N ALA A 177 -18.68 1.54 1.31
CA ALA A 177 -17.50 1.93 2.10
C ALA A 177 -16.87 0.77 2.87
N CYS A 178 -17.54 -0.40 2.89
CA CYS A 178 -17.18 -1.57 3.68
C CYS A 178 -16.77 -1.21 5.12
N GLY A 179 -17.61 -0.43 5.81
CA GLY A 179 -17.35 0.10 7.14
C GLY A 179 -17.24 -0.97 8.23
N ASN A 180 -17.84 -2.14 8.00
CA ASN A 180 -17.78 -3.28 8.93
C ASN A 180 -16.48 -4.08 8.84
N PHE A 181 -15.50 -3.67 8.02
CA PHE A 181 -14.20 -4.34 7.93
C PHE A 181 -13.11 -3.47 8.57
N GLY A 182 -12.64 -3.87 9.75
CA GLY A 182 -11.55 -3.17 10.42
C GLY A 182 -11.31 -3.62 11.85
N VAL A 183 -10.55 -2.80 12.57
CA VAL A 183 -10.28 -2.91 14.00
C VAL A 183 -10.77 -1.65 14.72
N ASP A 184 -11.31 -1.79 15.92
CA ASP A 184 -11.69 -0.66 16.76
C ASP A 184 -10.46 0.05 17.39
N GLN A 185 -10.69 1.09 18.20
CA GLN A 185 -9.60 1.85 18.82
C GLN A 185 -8.84 1.04 19.88
N GLU A 186 -9.51 0.08 20.50
CA GLU A 186 -8.97 -0.89 21.45
C GLU A 186 -8.23 -2.04 20.74
N GLY A 187 -8.29 -2.07 19.41
CA GLY A 187 -7.67 -3.06 18.55
C GLY A 187 -8.45 -4.36 18.42
N ASN A 188 -9.71 -4.45 18.84
CA ASN A 188 -10.55 -5.62 18.60
C ASN A 188 -11.03 -5.63 17.13
N PRO A 189 -11.00 -6.79 16.46
CA PRO A 189 -11.51 -6.91 15.10
C PRO A 189 -13.04 -6.91 15.08
N THR A 190 -13.63 -6.36 14.02
CA THR A 190 -15.02 -6.68 13.66
C THR A 190 -15.17 -8.17 13.32
N GLU A 191 -16.39 -8.71 13.30
CA GLU A 191 -16.63 -10.12 12.91
C GLU A 191 -16.04 -10.43 11.52
N MET A 192 -16.31 -9.55 10.55
CA MET A 192 -15.78 -9.68 9.19
C MET A 192 -14.25 -9.66 9.15
N MET A 193 -13.60 -8.82 9.98
CA MET A 193 -12.15 -8.78 10.09
C MET A 193 -11.61 -10.05 10.76
N ALA A 194 -12.25 -10.51 11.84
CA ALA A 194 -11.82 -11.68 12.62
C ALA A 194 -11.82 -12.99 11.81
N GLU A 195 -12.72 -13.11 10.83
CA GLU A 195 -12.78 -14.22 9.90
C GLU A 195 -11.74 -14.13 8.77
N SER A 196 -11.29 -12.93 8.43
CA SER A 196 -10.44 -12.68 7.26
C SER A 196 -9.10 -13.39 7.32
N LEU A 197 -8.59 -13.82 6.15
CA LEU A 197 -7.24 -14.39 6.04
C LEU A 197 -6.19 -13.44 6.62
N LEU A 198 -6.27 -12.15 6.30
CA LEU A 198 -5.31 -11.15 6.78
C LEU A 198 -5.22 -11.13 8.30
N TRP A 199 -6.35 -11.14 9.01
CA TRP A 199 -6.34 -11.21 10.48
C TRP A 199 -5.73 -12.49 11.00
N LYS A 200 -6.10 -13.65 10.43
CA LYS A 200 -5.57 -14.96 10.83
C LYS A 200 -4.06 -15.05 10.66
N LEU A 201 -3.52 -14.55 9.54
CA LEU A 201 -2.08 -14.50 9.28
C LEU A 201 -1.38 -13.47 10.17
N HIS A 202 -1.87 -12.24 10.20
CA HIS A 202 -1.27 -11.17 10.99
C HIS A 202 -1.17 -11.53 12.48
N SER A 203 -2.30 -11.92 13.07
CA SER A 203 -2.46 -12.11 14.51
C SER A 203 -2.19 -13.55 14.97
N HIS A 204 -1.75 -14.45 14.06
CA HIS A 204 -1.46 -15.85 14.34
C HIS A 204 -0.57 -16.02 15.58
N LYS A 205 -1.06 -16.65 16.65
CA LYS A 205 -0.33 -16.86 17.93
C LYS A 205 0.22 -15.57 18.58
N MET A 206 -0.22 -14.39 18.12
CA MET A 206 0.06 -13.10 18.75
C MET A 206 -1.11 -12.67 19.63
N ARG A 207 -2.31 -13.18 19.33
CA ARG A 207 -3.52 -12.99 20.15
C ARG A 207 -4.10 -14.34 20.54
N ASP A 208 -4.64 -14.41 21.75
CA ASP A 208 -5.27 -15.61 22.28
C ASP A 208 -6.47 -16.02 21.39
N GLY A 209 -6.52 -17.30 21.05
CA GLY A 209 -7.58 -17.85 20.19
C GLY A 209 -7.44 -17.55 18.69
N VAL A 210 -6.39 -16.83 18.26
CA VAL A 210 -6.14 -16.59 16.82
C VAL A 210 -5.03 -17.51 16.32
N ALA A 211 -5.43 -18.54 15.58
CA ALA A 211 -4.55 -19.42 14.85
C ALA A 211 -5.00 -19.54 13.39
N VAL A 212 -4.03 -19.79 12.52
CA VAL A 212 -4.24 -20.11 11.11
C VAL A 212 -4.49 -21.60 11.03
N ASP A 213 -5.35 -22.03 10.12
CA ASP A 213 -5.61 -23.44 9.87
C ASP A 213 -4.33 -24.11 9.33
N PRO A 214 -3.74 -25.07 10.06
CA PRO A 214 -2.50 -25.73 9.66
C PRO A 214 -2.67 -26.63 8.44
N GLU A 215 -3.90 -26.91 7.99
CA GLU A 215 -4.15 -27.63 6.73
C GLU A 215 -4.13 -26.69 5.51
N LEU A 216 -4.24 -25.38 5.73
CA LEU A 216 -4.33 -24.36 4.68
C LEU A 216 -3.05 -23.54 4.54
N PHE A 217 -2.43 -23.17 5.66
CA PHE A 217 -1.22 -22.34 5.67
C PHE A 217 -0.24 -22.80 6.75
N GLU A 218 1.05 -22.74 6.44
CA GLU A 218 2.14 -23.04 7.36
C GLU A 218 2.98 -21.77 7.59
N GLU A 219 3.15 -21.34 8.83
CA GLU A 219 4.08 -20.26 9.17
C GLU A 219 5.53 -20.77 9.00
N VAL A 220 6.26 -20.22 8.03
CA VAL A 220 7.62 -20.67 7.69
C VAL A 220 8.70 -19.70 8.13
N TYR A 221 8.34 -18.43 8.35
CA TYR A 221 9.28 -17.42 8.83
C TYR A 221 8.55 -16.32 9.60
N THR A 222 9.14 -15.91 10.71
CA THR A 222 8.78 -14.69 11.45
C THR A 222 10.05 -13.96 11.83
N SER A 223 10.10 -12.70 11.45
CA SER A 223 11.22 -11.79 11.71
C SER A 223 11.43 -11.51 13.21
N LYS A 224 12.63 -11.03 13.56
CA LYS A 224 13.11 -10.85 14.94
C LYS A 224 12.18 -10.01 15.82
N TYR A 225 11.71 -8.88 15.31
CA TYR A 225 10.78 -7.97 15.98
C TYR A 225 9.34 -8.18 15.51
N LYS A 226 9.06 -9.28 14.79
CA LYS A 226 7.73 -9.63 14.28
C LYS A 226 7.13 -8.53 13.41
N LEU A 227 7.94 -7.87 12.58
CA LEU A 227 7.45 -6.86 11.63
C LEU A 227 7.00 -7.46 10.30
N VAL A 228 7.56 -8.61 9.95
CA VAL A 228 7.22 -9.40 8.76
C VAL A 228 7.05 -10.87 9.13
N ARG A 229 6.03 -11.49 8.54
CA ARG A 229 5.72 -12.92 8.66
C ARG A 229 5.46 -13.49 7.28
N ILE A 230 5.91 -14.72 7.05
CA ILE A 230 5.77 -15.42 5.78
C ILE A 230 5.11 -16.76 6.04
N TYR A 231 4.09 -17.04 5.24
CA TYR A 231 3.30 -18.25 5.27
C TYR A 231 3.44 -18.98 3.95
N LYS A 232 3.68 -20.29 4.02
CA LYS A 232 3.57 -21.18 2.88
C LYS A 232 2.11 -21.57 2.69
N VAL A 233 1.64 -21.48 1.45
CA VAL A 233 0.29 -21.92 1.07
C VAL A 233 0.33 -23.44 0.90
N LEU A 234 -0.52 -24.15 1.63
CA LEU A 234 -0.61 -25.60 1.51
C LEU A 234 -1.61 -25.99 0.43
N ASN A 235 -1.44 -27.19 -0.15
CA ASN A 235 -2.28 -27.68 -1.23
C ASN A 235 -2.38 -26.66 -2.37
N ILE A 236 -1.27 -26.33 -3.04
CA ILE A 236 -1.25 -25.44 -4.20
C ILE A 236 -1.80 -26.20 -5.42
N SER A 237 -2.41 -25.46 -6.36
CA SER A 237 -2.83 -26.03 -7.64
C SER A 237 -1.65 -26.04 -8.63
N GLU A 238 -1.00 -27.20 -8.79
CA GLU A 238 0.08 -27.38 -9.77
C GLU A 238 -0.39 -27.10 -11.20
N GLU A 239 -1.64 -27.44 -11.53
CA GLU A 239 -2.27 -27.14 -12.81
C GLU A 239 -2.33 -25.63 -13.07
N SER A 240 -2.75 -24.86 -12.07
CA SER A 240 -2.83 -23.40 -12.18
C SER A 240 -1.46 -22.73 -12.16
N LYS A 241 -0.48 -23.31 -11.46
CA LYS A 241 0.92 -22.87 -11.51
C LYS A 241 1.51 -23.09 -12.91
N ALA A 242 1.31 -24.27 -13.48
CA ALA A 242 1.73 -24.59 -14.85
C ALA A 242 1.00 -23.72 -15.90
N TRP A 243 -0.28 -23.42 -15.69
CA TRP A 243 -1.04 -22.52 -16.55
C TRP A 243 -0.41 -21.12 -16.62
N ALA A 244 -0.08 -20.55 -15.46
CA ALA A 244 0.51 -19.20 -15.38
C ALA A 244 1.93 -19.16 -15.97
N ALA A 245 2.71 -20.24 -15.81
CA ALA A 245 4.06 -20.34 -16.34
C ALA A 245 4.11 -20.54 -17.87
N ASN A 246 3.01 -20.96 -18.50
CA ASN A 246 2.97 -21.22 -19.93
C ASN A 246 2.81 -19.92 -20.75
N PRO A 247 3.80 -19.51 -21.56
CA PRO A 247 3.74 -18.26 -22.33
C PRO A 247 2.61 -18.22 -23.37
N THR A 248 2.08 -19.38 -23.80
CA THR A 248 0.94 -19.40 -24.74
C THR A 248 -0.35 -18.85 -24.14
N ASN A 249 -0.42 -18.78 -22.81
CA ASN A 249 -1.57 -18.25 -22.08
C ASN A 249 -1.45 -16.75 -21.82
N TRP A 250 -0.34 -16.12 -22.22
CA TRP A 250 -0.12 -14.70 -22.04
C TRP A 250 -0.67 -13.93 -23.23
N LYS A 251 -1.34 -12.80 -22.94
CA LYS A 251 -1.86 -11.88 -23.94
C LYS A 251 -0.88 -10.72 -24.09
N CYS A 252 0.02 -10.84 -25.06
CA CYS A 252 0.91 -9.76 -25.44
C CYS A 252 0.19 -8.76 -26.35
N ASP A 253 0.44 -7.48 -26.14
CA ASP A 253 -0.06 -6.38 -26.99
C ASP A 253 0.45 -6.48 -28.44
N ALA A 254 1.69 -6.96 -28.63
CA ALA A 254 2.30 -7.23 -29.91
C ALA A 254 3.28 -8.42 -29.88
N PRO A 255 3.55 -9.10 -31.02
CA PRO A 255 4.55 -10.16 -31.09
C PRO A 255 5.94 -9.66 -30.66
N GLY A 256 6.52 -10.29 -29.63
CA GLY A 256 7.83 -9.93 -29.09
C GLY A 256 7.84 -8.72 -28.15
N SER A 257 6.67 -8.20 -27.78
CA SER A 257 6.58 -7.17 -26.75
C SER A 257 6.99 -7.70 -25.38
N TRP A 258 7.52 -6.79 -24.56
CA TRP A 258 7.80 -7.06 -23.16
C TRP A 258 6.52 -7.00 -22.30
N TYR A 259 5.44 -6.43 -22.84
CA TYR A 259 4.15 -6.30 -22.17
C TYR A 259 3.23 -7.46 -22.55
N CYS A 260 3.17 -8.45 -21.68
CA CYS A 260 2.36 -9.65 -21.84
C CYS A 260 1.51 -9.87 -20.60
N GLU A 261 0.22 -9.58 -20.70
CA GLU A 261 -0.70 -9.76 -19.58
C GLU A 261 -0.95 -11.25 -19.36
N GLY A 262 -0.67 -11.73 -18.16
CA GLY A 262 -1.06 -13.08 -17.75
C GLY A 262 -2.58 -13.21 -17.66
N VAL A 263 -3.12 -14.33 -18.15
CA VAL A 263 -4.54 -14.65 -17.98
C VAL A 263 -4.71 -15.55 -16.76
N TYR A 264 -5.71 -15.24 -15.92
CA TYR A 264 -6.03 -16.08 -14.78
C TYR A 264 -6.31 -17.54 -15.19
N PRO A 265 -5.93 -18.51 -14.34
CA PRO A 265 -6.30 -19.91 -14.54
C PRO A 265 -7.83 -20.10 -14.65
N PRO A 266 -8.31 -21.11 -15.40
CA PRO A 266 -9.75 -21.35 -15.57
C PRO A 266 -10.54 -21.48 -14.25
N GLU A 267 -9.90 -21.95 -13.19
CA GLU A 267 -10.51 -22.09 -11.86
C GLU A 267 -10.94 -20.76 -11.24
N PHE A 268 -10.36 -19.65 -11.70
CA PHE A 268 -10.69 -18.29 -11.26
C PHE A 268 -11.92 -17.70 -11.96
N SER A 269 -12.41 -18.30 -13.05
CA SER A 269 -13.58 -17.82 -13.81
C SER A 269 -14.75 -17.41 -12.92
N LYS A 270 -15.13 -18.25 -11.96
CA LYS A 270 -16.26 -17.95 -11.04
C LYS A 270 -16.11 -16.65 -10.25
N LEU A 271 -14.88 -16.25 -9.92
CA LEU A 271 -14.61 -14.96 -9.26
C LEU A 271 -14.53 -13.86 -10.30
N ILE A 272 -13.75 -14.07 -11.35
CA ILE A 272 -13.47 -13.09 -12.39
C ILE A 272 -14.75 -12.68 -13.15
N ASP A 273 -15.71 -13.58 -13.34
CA ASP A 273 -16.98 -13.29 -14.00
C ASP A 273 -17.89 -12.36 -13.16
N LYS A 274 -17.64 -12.23 -11.85
CA LYS A 274 -18.36 -11.32 -10.96
C LYS A 274 -17.79 -9.91 -10.94
N ARG A 275 -16.62 -9.69 -11.55
CA ARG A 275 -15.94 -8.39 -11.49
C ARG A 275 -16.75 -7.35 -12.26
N LYS A 276 -16.91 -6.17 -11.67
CA LYS A 276 -17.30 -4.98 -12.41
C LYS A 276 -16.07 -4.41 -13.10
N ALA A 277 -16.21 -4.01 -14.35
CA ALA A 277 -15.12 -3.40 -15.11
C ALA A 277 -14.68 -2.13 -14.38
N PHE A 278 -13.39 -2.04 -14.04
CA PHE A 278 -12.89 -0.83 -13.42
C PHE A 278 -12.60 0.23 -14.49
N LYS A 279 -13.26 1.39 -14.38
CA LYS A 279 -13.00 2.54 -15.25
C LYS A 279 -12.13 3.54 -14.52
N GLN A 280 -10.90 3.72 -15.01
CA GLN A 280 -10.00 4.75 -14.51
C GLN A 280 -10.52 6.13 -14.94
N LEU A 281 -10.43 7.13 -14.05
CA LEU A 281 -10.95 8.48 -14.31
C LEU A 281 -10.30 9.13 -15.55
N GLU A 282 -9.08 8.73 -15.93
CA GLU A 282 -8.40 9.23 -17.13
C GLU A 282 -8.72 8.46 -18.43
N ASP A 283 -9.66 7.50 -18.41
CA ASP A 283 -10.11 6.82 -19.63
C ASP A 283 -11.09 7.72 -20.43
N PHE A 284 -10.52 8.63 -21.22
CA PHE A 284 -11.26 9.60 -22.04
C PHE A 284 -12.10 8.97 -23.19
N ASN A 285 -12.03 7.65 -23.42
CA ASN A 285 -12.60 7.01 -24.61
C ASN A 285 -13.89 6.20 -24.38
N SER A 286 -14.36 5.98 -23.15
CA SER A 286 -15.53 5.13 -22.90
C SER A 286 -16.85 5.93 -22.81
N ARG A 287 -17.76 5.67 -23.75
CA ARG A 287 -19.07 6.33 -23.92
C ARG A 287 -20.11 5.87 -22.87
N HIS A 288 -20.50 6.77 -21.98
CA HIS A 288 -21.82 7.13 -21.41
C HIS A 288 -22.99 6.15 -21.16
N ALA A 289 -22.85 4.83 -21.27
CA ALA A 289 -24.00 3.91 -21.07
C ALA A 289 -24.12 3.31 -19.66
N ASP A 290 -23.04 3.29 -18.86
CA ASP A 290 -22.96 2.62 -17.53
C ASP A 290 -22.71 3.62 -16.37
N ASP A 291 -22.90 4.91 -16.65
CA ASP A 291 -22.46 6.00 -15.78
C ASP A 291 -23.34 6.14 -14.51
N GLN A 292 -24.65 5.86 -14.58
CA GLN A 292 -25.56 6.18 -13.46
C GLN A 292 -25.37 5.31 -12.21
N GLU A 293 -25.26 3.99 -12.34
CA GLU A 293 -25.04 3.10 -11.17
C GLU A 293 -23.68 3.36 -10.53
N SER A 294 -22.65 3.59 -11.37
CA SER A 294 -21.29 3.91 -10.93
C SER A 294 -21.22 5.27 -10.22
N GLU A 295 -21.90 6.29 -10.75
CA GLU A 295 -22.03 7.61 -10.12
C GLU A 295 -22.79 7.54 -8.79
N GLU A 296 -23.89 6.77 -8.73
CA GLU A 296 -24.65 6.56 -7.50
C GLU A 296 -23.79 5.85 -6.44
N TYR A 297 -23.06 4.80 -6.83
CA TYR A 297 -22.11 4.11 -5.94
C TYR A 297 -21.01 5.05 -5.43
N GLN A 298 -20.38 5.83 -6.31
CA GLN A 298 -19.34 6.79 -5.91
C GLN A 298 -19.90 7.86 -4.97
N LYS A 299 -21.09 8.39 -5.27
CA LYS A 299 -21.76 9.37 -4.43
C LYS A 299 -22.06 8.81 -3.05
N GLU A 300 -22.58 7.59 -2.97
CA GLU A 300 -22.85 6.91 -1.70
C GLU A 300 -21.55 6.64 -0.93
N TYR A 301 -20.53 6.12 -1.60
CA TYR A 301 -19.20 5.87 -1.03
C TYR A 301 -18.61 7.14 -0.40
N HIS A 302 -18.58 8.25 -1.14
CA HIS A 302 -18.08 9.52 -0.63
C HIS A 302 -18.96 10.10 0.48
N ALA A 303 -20.29 9.92 0.41
CA ALA A 303 -21.21 10.37 1.47
C ALA A 303 -20.98 9.62 2.79
N ARG A 304 -20.74 8.31 2.74
CA ARG A 304 -20.40 7.49 3.91
C ARG A 304 -19.03 7.87 4.50
N LEU A 305 -18.01 8.07 3.67
CA LEU A 305 -16.69 8.52 4.14
C LEU A 305 -16.70 9.93 4.73
N ALA A 306 -17.54 10.82 4.21
CA ALA A 306 -17.71 12.17 4.74
C ALA A 306 -18.57 12.21 6.03
N GLY A 307 -19.03 11.07 6.54
CA GLY A 307 -19.89 10.97 7.72
C GLY A 307 -21.30 11.54 7.54
N ARG A 308 -21.77 11.75 6.29
CA ARG A 308 -23.09 12.34 6.00
C ARG A 308 -24.24 11.33 5.99
N TYR A 309 -23.93 10.04 5.90
CA TYR A 309 -24.89 8.94 6.09
C TYR A 309 -24.45 8.16 7.33
N GLY A 310 -25.27 8.24 8.38
CA GLY A 310 -24.96 7.73 9.71
C GLY A 310 -24.67 6.23 9.77
N ASP A 311 -24.01 5.85 10.85
CA ASP A 311 -23.55 4.50 11.18
C ASP A 311 -24.53 3.41 10.71
N PRO A 312 -24.03 2.34 10.05
CA PRO A 312 -24.82 1.13 9.90
C PRO A 312 -25.20 0.63 11.30
N LYS A 313 -26.50 0.39 11.50
CA LYS A 313 -27.04 -0.26 12.70
C LYS A 313 -26.51 -1.68 12.85
#